data_AF-A0A4R4M254-F1
#
_entry.id   AF-A0A4R4M254-F1
#
_cell.length_a   1.000
_cell.length_b   1.000
_cell.length_c   1.000
_cell.angle_alpha   90.00
_cell.angle_beta   90.00
_cell.angle_gamma   90.00
#
_symmetry.space_group_name_H-M   'P 1'
#
loop_
_entity.id
_entity.type
_entity.pdbx_description
1 polymer ?
#
loop_
_entity_poly.entity_id
_entity_poly.type
_entity_poly.pdbx_seq_one_letter_code
_entity_poly.pdbx_strand_id
1 'polypeptide(L)'
;MTQITSPVRFVRHYHVYDSSLGCLPESDPYVTDDPSDAVERLASLLADGGESDDTTDGAHAAEVAAAYRAPNQDASGKGHIALNRLECGHEVCEIVGSRSFEIAVCDERDCLRYCPDDRCRTVTPVTDPDPWCWCCGTPYVPWDACPWLD
;
A
#
# COMPACT_ATOMS: atom_id res chain seq x y z
N MET A 1 -27.82 17.61 21.60
CA MET A 1 -27.02 16.42 21.29
C MET A 1 -26.01 16.82 20.25
N THR A 2 -24.74 16.95 20.62
CA THR A 2 -23.67 17.38 19.73
C THR A 2 -23.17 16.14 18.99
N GLN A 3 -23.48 16.02 17.69
CA GLN A 3 -22.89 14.97 16.86
C GLN A 3 -21.40 15.26 16.73
N ILE A 4 -20.58 14.39 17.30
CA ILE A 4 -19.16 14.32 16.98
C ILE A 4 -19.08 13.57 15.66
N THR A 5 -19.24 14.28 14.54
CA THR A 5 -18.79 13.78 13.24
C THR A 5 -17.27 13.91 13.24
N SER A 6 -16.57 12.94 13.85
CA SER A 6 -15.16 12.76 13.47
C SER A 6 -15.18 12.38 11.99
N PRO A 7 -14.58 13.18 11.09
CA PRO A 7 -14.37 12.71 9.73
C PRO A 7 -13.57 11.42 9.84
N VAL A 8 -14.01 10.37 9.16
CA VAL A 8 -13.17 9.19 8.93
C VAL A 8 -11.90 9.75 8.30
N ARG A 9 -10.81 9.79 9.07
CA ARG A 9 -9.52 10.22 8.54
C ARG A 9 -9.12 9.09 7.61
N PHE A 10 -9.03 9.40 6.32
CA PHE A 10 -8.51 8.48 5.33
C PHE A 10 -7.06 8.17 5.71
N VAL A 11 -6.81 6.99 6.28
CA VAL A 11 -5.45 6.50 6.45
C VAL A 11 -5.02 5.85 5.14
N ARG A 12 -3.94 6.35 4.56
CA ARG A 12 -3.32 5.73 3.39
C ARG A 12 -2.31 4.70 3.89
N HIS A 13 -2.41 3.49 3.38
CA HIS A 13 -1.46 2.42 3.61
C HIS A 13 -0.68 2.13 2.32
N TYR A 14 0.57 1.75 2.50
CA TYR A 14 1.47 1.35 1.43
C TYR A 14 1.81 -0.13 1.61
N HIS A 15 1.50 -0.92 0.60
CA HIS A 15 1.76 -2.35 0.56
C HIS A 15 2.98 -2.58 -0.32
N VAL A 16 4.09 -2.98 0.30
CA VAL A 16 5.38 -3.21 -0.37
C VAL A 16 5.61 -4.69 -0.54
N TYR A 17 5.84 -5.14 -1.78
CA TYR A 17 6.00 -6.55 -2.10
C TYR A 17 6.82 -6.77 -3.36
N ASP A 18 7.24 -8.01 -3.55
CA ASP A 18 7.84 -8.52 -4.77
C ASP A 18 7.00 -9.69 -5.32
N SER A 19 7.02 -9.87 -6.64
CA SER A 19 6.37 -11.00 -7.28
C SER A 19 7.07 -11.37 -8.60
N SER A 20 6.71 -12.54 -9.12
CA SER A 20 6.99 -12.85 -10.52
C SER A 20 6.11 -11.96 -11.42
N LEU A 21 6.66 -11.45 -12.51
CA LEU A 21 5.97 -10.50 -13.37
C LEU A 21 4.61 -11.06 -13.87
N GLY A 22 3.53 -10.35 -13.55
CA GLY A 22 2.17 -10.75 -13.89
C GLY A 22 1.53 -11.78 -12.94
N CYS A 23 2.20 -12.11 -11.84
CA CYS A 23 1.69 -12.97 -10.78
C CYS A 23 1.33 -12.17 -9.52
N LEU A 24 0.54 -12.80 -8.65
CA LEU A 24 0.32 -12.30 -7.30
C LEU A 24 1.59 -12.41 -6.45
N PRO A 25 1.72 -11.59 -5.38
CA PRO A 25 2.81 -11.72 -4.43
C PRO A 25 2.89 -13.12 -3.84
N GLU A 26 4.10 -13.65 -3.73
CA GLU A 26 4.35 -15.00 -3.20
C GLU A 26 4.42 -15.01 -1.66
N SER A 27 4.49 -13.83 -1.05
CA SER A 27 4.54 -13.59 0.40
C SER A 27 3.62 -12.45 0.79
N ASP A 28 3.27 -12.40 2.08
CA ASP A 28 2.48 -11.29 2.60
C ASP A 28 3.21 -9.95 2.41
N PRO A 29 2.53 -8.90 1.91
CA PRO A 29 3.13 -7.60 1.70
C PRO A 29 3.51 -6.96 3.04
N TYR A 30 4.60 -6.20 3.04
CA TYR A 30 4.91 -5.30 4.13
C TYR A 30 3.96 -4.10 4.08
N VAL A 31 3.32 -3.75 5.21
CA VAL A 31 2.32 -2.68 5.28
C VAL A 31 2.78 -1.58 6.24
N THR A 32 2.76 -0.34 5.77
CA THR A 32 3.11 0.86 6.54
C THR A 32 2.23 2.05 6.15
N ASP A 33 2.09 3.04 7.02
CA ASP A 33 1.41 4.32 6.76
C ASP A 33 2.39 5.47 6.47
N ASP A 34 3.70 5.23 6.59
CA ASP A 34 4.75 6.19 6.25
C ASP A 34 5.27 5.92 4.82
N PRO A 35 5.11 6.86 3.87
CA PRO A 35 5.62 6.68 2.51
C PRO A 35 7.15 6.58 2.44
N SER A 36 7.86 7.18 3.39
CA SER A 36 9.33 7.12 3.46
C SER A 36 9.79 5.72 3.83
N ASP A 37 9.13 5.13 4.81
CA ASP A 37 9.36 3.75 5.22
C ASP A 37 9.00 2.76 4.09
N ALA A 38 7.91 3.02 3.36
CA ALA A 38 7.55 2.22 2.19
C ALA A 38 8.64 2.25 1.09
N VAL A 39 9.19 3.42 0.79
CA VAL A 39 10.28 3.60 -0.19
C VAL A 39 11.57 2.92 0.28
N GLU A 40 11.92 3.04 1.57
CA GLU A 40 13.09 2.34 2.12
C GLU A 40 12.91 0.82 2.11
N ARG A 41 11.69 0.33 2.37
CA ARG A 41 11.38 -1.10 2.28
C ARG A 41 11.49 -1.60 0.83
N LEU A 42 11.02 -0.83 -0.15
CA LEU A 42 11.19 -1.17 -1.57
C LEU A 42 12.68 -1.26 -1.94
N ALA A 43 13.48 -0.28 -1.53
CA ALA A 43 14.92 -0.30 -1.75
C ALA A 43 15.61 -1.50 -1.07
N SER A 44 15.07 -1.97 0.05
CA SER A 44 15.54 -3.17 0.74
C SER A 44 15.22 -4.43 -0.05
N LEU A 45 13.98 -4.61 -0.53
CA LEU A 45 13.63 -5.76 -1.37
C LEU A 45 14.47 -5.84 -2.65
N LEU A 46 14.73 -4.69 -3.29
CA LEU A 46 15.60 -4.61 -4.46
C LEU A 46 17.05 -4.98 -4.13
N ALA A 47 17.58 -4.55 -2.99
CA ALA A 47 18.92 -4.91 -2.54
C ALA A 47 19.02 -6.41 -2.22
N ASP A 48 18.04 -6.95 -1.48
CA ASP A 48 17.96 -8.38 -1.13
C ASP A 48 17.87 -9.23 -2.42
N GLY A 49 17.05 -8.79 -3.38
CA GLY A 49 16.95 -9.40 -4.70
C GLY A 49 18.29 -9.40 -5.44
N GLY A 50 19.00 -8.26 -5.41
CA GLY A 50 20.32 -8.12 -6.02
C GLY A 50 21.42 -8.95 -5.37
N GLU A 51 21.39 -9.13 -4.04
CA GLU A 51 22.34 -9.99 -3.31
C GLU A 51 22.06 -11.48 -3.54
N SER A 52 20.82 -11.84 -3.82
CA SER A 52 20.40 -13.23 -4.05
C SER A 52 20.66 -13.74 -5.48
N ASP A 53 20.98 -12.83 -6.41
CA ASP A 53 21.12 -13.12 -7.84
C ASP A 53 22.46 -12.59 -8.40
N ASP A 54 23.40 -13.50 -8.69
CA ASP A 54 24.73 -13.16 -9.24
C ASP A 54 24.71 -12.79 -10.75
N THR A 55 23.53 -12.63 -11.35
CA THR A 55 23.39 -12.27 -12.77
C THR A 55 23.40 -10.74 -13.00
N THR A 56 23.30 -10.35 -14.28
CA THR A 56 23.14 -8.93 -14.65
C THR A 56 21.87 -8.32 -14.07
N ASP A 57 20.81 -9.12 -13.90
CA ASP A 57 19.55 -8.64 -13.34
C ASP A 57 19.72 -8.34 -11.84
N GLY A 58 20.40 -9.20 -11.09
CA GLY A 58 20.71 -8.90 -9.69
C GLY A 58 21.61 -7.67 -9.50
N ALA A 59 22.63 -7.51 -10.35
CA ALA A 59 23.44 -6.29 -10.36
C ALA A 59 22.60 -5.03 -10.64
N HIS A 60 21.63 -5.12 -11.57
CA HIS A 60 20.71 -4.03 -11.86
C HIS A 60 19.77 -3.74 -10.68
N ALA A 61 19.23 -4.77 -10.01
CA ALA A 61 18.41 -4.61 -8.81
C ALA A 61 19.16 -3.84 -7.71
N ALA A 62 20.42 -4.19 -7.45
CA ALA A 62 21.27 -3.51 -6.49
C ALA A 62 21.57 -2.04 -6.88
N GLU A 63 21.80 -1.76 -8.17
CA GLU A 63 21.95 -0.39 -8.68
C GLU A 63 20.69 0.43 -8.47
N VAL A 64 19.52 -0.13 -8.76
CA VAL A 64 18.24 0.54 -8.55
C VAL A 64 17.99 0.79 -7.06
N ALA A 65 18.27 -0.18 -6.19
CA ALA A 65 18.20 0.00 -4.75
C ALA A 65 19.09 1.16 -4.26
N ALA A 66 20.32 1.26 -4.77
CA ALA A 66 21.22 2.36 -4.44
C ALA A 66 20.69 3.72 -4.94
N ALA A 67 20.05 3.77 -6.11
CA ALA A 67 19.43 4.98 -6.64
C ALA A 67 18.26 5.49 -5.78
N TYR A 68 17.51 4.57 -5.16
CA TYR A 68 16.45 4.92 -4.19
C TYR A 68 17.00 5.53 -2.90
N ARG A 69 18.16 5.04 -2.42
CA ARG A 69 18.81 5.51 -1.18
C ARG A 69 19.78 6.68 -1.36
N ALA A 70 20.08 7.06 -2.61
CA ALA A 70 21.08 8.07 -2.89
C ALA A 70 20.74 9.39 -2.14
N PRO A 71 21.72 10.03 -1.47
CA PRO A 71 21.50 11.22 -0.66
C PRO A 71 21.19 12.49 -1.49
N ASN A 72 20.89 12.34 -2.78
CA ASN A 72 20.54 13.43 -3.67
C ASN A 72 19.12 13.89 -3.32
N GLN A 73 19.05 14.81 -2.36
CA GLN A 73 17.84 15.54 -1.92
C GLN A 73 17.34 16.54 -2.98
N ASP A 74 17.76 16.42 -4.23
CA ASP A 74 17.22 17.19 -5.33
C ASP A 74 15.91 16.56 -5.83
N ALA A 75 15.03 17.38 -6.42
CA ALA A 75 13.70 16.96 -6.87
C ALA A 75 13.70 15.84 -7.93
N SER A 76 14.88 15.44 -8.40
CA SER A 76 15.14 14.42 -9.42
C SER A 76 15.57 13.07 -8.88
N GLY A 77 15.87 12.94 -7.58
CA GLY A 77 16.27 11.66 -6.99
C GLY A 77 15.15 10.61 -7.10
N LYS A 78 15.49 9.36 -7.41
CA LYS A 78 14.49 8.29 -7.62
C LYS A 78 13.61 8.07 -6.39
N GLY A 79 14.22 8.05 -5.20
CA GLY A 79 13.50 8.00 -3.92
C GLY A 79 12.59 9.21 -3.71
N HIS A 80 13.04 10.42 -4.03
CA HIS A 80 12.22 11.64 -3.93
C HIS A 80 11.04 11.65 -4.92
N ILE A 81 11.26 11.21 -6.16
CA ILE A 81 10.19 11.07 -7.16
C ILE A 81 9.15 10.04 -6.69
N ALA A 82 9.60 8.90 -6.16
CA ALA A 82 8.71 7.87 -5.61
C ALA A 82 7.88 8.39 -4.43
N LEU A 83 8.51 9.10 -3.48
CA LEU A 83 7.81 9.77 -2.39
C LEU A 83 6.71 10.70 -2.88
N ASN A 84 7.03 11.62 -3.80
CA ASN A 84 6.05 12.56 -4.36
C ASN A 84 4.88 11.83 -5.05
N ARG A 85 5.16 10.71 -5.74
CA ARG A 85 4.13 9.87 -6.36
C ARG A 85 3.21 9.25 -5.32
N LEU A 86 3.76 8.64 -4.26
CA LEU A 86 3.00 8.00 -3.18
C LEU A 86 2.13 9.02 -2.42
N GLU A 87 2.66 10.21 -2.14
CA GLU A 87 1.90 11.30 -1.51
C GLU A 87 0.72 11.74 -2.38
N CYS A 88 0.87 11.69 -3.70
CA CYS A 88 -0.20 11.93 -4.67
C CYS A 88 -1.14 10.72 -4.89
N GLY A 89 -0.90 9.59 -4.22
CA GLY A 89 -1.73 8.37 -4.32
C GLY A 89 -1.40 7.50 -5.53
N HIS A 90 -0.22 7.68 -6.12
CA HIS A 90 0.24 6.86 -7.25
C HIS A 90 1.17 5.75 -6.78
N GLU A 91 0.95 4.57 -7.34
CA GLU A 91 1.80 3.40 -7.13
C GLU A 91 3.20 3.59 -7.73
N VAL A 92 4.13 2.80 -7.21
CA VAL A 92 5.53 2.70 -7.65
C VAL A 92 5.82 1.25 -8.00
N CYS A 93 6.42 1.01 -9.16
CA CYS A 93 6.77 -0.32 -9.63
C CYS A 93 8.14 -0.29 -10.30
N GLU A 94 8.98 -1.26 -9.95
CA GLU A 94 10.26 -1.54 -10.61
C GLU A 94 10.23 -2.95 -11.17
N ILE A 95 10.69 -3.11 -12.40
CA ILE A 95 10.80 -4.43 -13.05
C ILE A 95 12.27 -4.71 -13.27
N VAL A 96 12.73 -5.85 -12.74
CA VAL A 96 14.11 -6.32 -12.90
C VAL A 96 14.04 -7.77 -13.36
N GLY A 97 14.53 -8.04 -14.58
CA GLY A 97 14.41 -9.36 -15.20
C GLY A 97 12.95 -9.82 -15.28
N SER A 98 12.64 -10.95 -14.62
CA SER A 98 11.29 -11.53 -14.53
C SER A 98 10.52 -11.17 -13.26
N ARG A 99 11.04 -10.23 -12.46
CA ARG A 99 10.50 -9.88 -11.14
C ARG A 99 9.94 -8.46 -11.16
N SER A 100 8.85 -8.22 -10.44
CA SER A 100 8.35 -6.88 -10.12
C SER A 100 8.49 -6.61 -8.63
N PHE A 101 8.83 -5.36 -8.30
CA PHE A 101 8.94 -4.84 -6.95
C PHE A 101 8.05 -3.62 -6.86
N GLU A 102 7.05 -3.65 -5.99
CA GLU A 102 5.90 -2.76 -6.06
C GLU A 102 5.58 -2.13 -4.70
N ILE A 103 5.12 -0.89 -4.75
CA ILE A 103 4.40 -0.22 -3.67
C ILE A 103 2.99 0.08 -4.19
N ALA A 104 2.03 -0.72 -3.74
CA ALA A 104 0.62 -0.47 -3.98
C ALA A 104 0.08 0.50 -2.92
N VAL A 105 -0.78 1.41 -3.32
CA VAL A 105 -1.44 2.37 -2.43
C VAL A 105 -2.82 1.82 -2.09
N CYS A 106 -3.08 1.50 -0.83
CA CYS A 106 -4.43 1.26 -0.32
C CYS A 106 -4.89 2.51 0.42
N ASP A 107 -5.88 3.22 -0.10
CA ASP A 107 -6.62 4.16 0.74
C ASP A 107 -7.54 3.32 1.65
N GLU A 108 -7.59 3.61 2.97
CA GLU A 108 -8.29 2.80 4.00
C GLU A 108 -9.67 2.30 3.55
N ARG A 109 -10.36 3.08 2.71
CA ARG A 109 -11.66 2.71 2.13
C ARG A 109 -11.69 1.36 1.43
N ASP A 110 -10.63 0.98 0.75
CA ASP A 110 -10.54 -0.31 0.04
C ASP A 110 -10.17 -1.45 1.00
N CYS A 111 -9.53 -1.11 2.12
CA CYS A 111 -9.10 -2.05 3.15
C CYS A 111 -10.13 -2.20 4.30
N LEU A 112 -11.29 -1.57 4.19
CA LEU A 112 -12.38 -1.59 5.18
C LEU A 112 -13.70 -2.10 4.58
N ARG A 113 -14.55 -2.64 5.44
CA ARG A 113 -15.96 -2.91 5.15
C ARG A 113 -16.84 -2.06 6.06
N TYR A 114 -17.97 -1.63 5.53
CA TYR A 114 -18.82 -0.60 6.11
C TYR A 114 -20.23 -1.13 6.37
N CYS A 115 -20.78 -0.81 7.52
CA CYS A 115 -22.18 -1.10 7.78
C CYS A 115 -23.03 -0.09 7.00
N PRO A 116 -23.92 -0.53 6.08
CA PRO A 116 -24.69 0.39 5.25
C PRO A 116 -25.79 1.14 6.02
N ASP A 117 -26.08 0.74 7.27
CA ASP A 117 -27.01 1.47 8.14
C ASP A 117 -26.36 2.77 8.65
N ASP A 118 -26.85 3.90 8.15
CA ASP A 118 -26.43 5.25 8.52
C ASP A 118 -26.58 5.57 10.02
N ARG A 119 -27.39 4.79 10.76
CA ARG A 119 -27.48 4.92 12.22
C ARG A 119 -26.39 4.14 12.96
N CYS A 120 -25.88 3.08 12.35
CA CYS A 120 -24.87 2.20 12.92
C CYS A 120 -23.46 2.70 12.59
N ARG A 121 -23.17 2.96 11.30
CA ARG A 121 -21.88 3.44 10.77
C ARG A 121 -20.65 2.68 11.30
N THR A 122 -20.82 1.41 11.65
CA THR A 122 -19.72 0.55 12.09
C THR A 122 -18.82 0.25 10.90
N VAL A 123 -17.53 0.23 11.13
CA VAL A 123 -16.49 -0.02 10.13
C VAL A 123 -15.57 -1.10 10.68
N THR A 124 -15.16 -2.05 9.84
CA THR A 124 -14.23 -3.12 10.24
C THR A 124 -13.22 -3.39 9.11
N PRO A 125 -12.01 -3.90 9.39
CA PRO A 125 -11.06 -4.30 8.34
C PRO A 125 -11.62 -5.39 7.43
N VAL A 126 -11.19 -5.40 6.16
CA VAL A 126 -11.50 -6.50 5.22
C VAL A 126 -10.90 -7.84 5.64
N THR A 127 -9.98 -7.85 6.61
CA THR A 127 -9.42 -9.06 7.22
C THR A 127 -10.30 -9.63 8.34
N ASP A 128 -11.31 -8.90 8.80
CA ASP A 128 -12.29 -9.41 9.77
C ASP A 128 -13.05 -10.60 9.14
N PRO A 129 -12.99 -11.80 9.76
CA PRO A 129 -13.65 -12.98 9.21
C PRO A 129 -15.18 -12.89 9.26
N ASP A 130 -15.76 -12.01 10.10
CA ASP A 130 -17.21 -11.86 10.19
C ASP A 130 -17.74 -10.98 9.04
N PRO A 131 -18.60 -11.50 8.15
CA PRO A 131 -19.21 -10.67 7.11
C PRO A 131 -20.36 -9.81 7.63
N TRP A 132 -20.80 -9.97 8.87
CA TRP A 132 -21.95 -9.29 9.45
C TRP A 132 -21.52 -8.25 10.47
N CYS A 133 -22.22 -7.12 10.48
CA CYS A 133 -22.03 -6.08 11.47
C CYS A 133 -22.45 -6.58 12.85
N TRP A 134 -21.50 -6.69 13.77
CA TRP A 134 -21.74 -7.13 15.15
C TRP A 134 -22.76 -6.24 15.89
N CYS A 135 -22.91 -4.97 15.50
CA CYS A 135 -23.79 -4.01 16.16
C CYS A 135 -25.27 -4.18 15.76
N CYS A 136 -25.56 -4.39 14.47
CA CYS A 136 -26.93 -4.40 13.95
C CYS A 136 -27.32 -5.65 13.15
N GLY A 137 -26.37 -6.56 12.89
CA GLY A 137 -26.58 -7.78 12.12
C GLY A 137 -26.70 -7.60 10.61
N THR A 138 -26.46 -6.39 10.08
CA THR A 138 -26.48 -6.11 8.63
C THR A 138 -25.17 -6.56 7.98
N PRO A 139 -25.16 -7.11 6.74
CA PRO A 139 -23.91 -7.40 6.04
C PRO A 139 -23.07 -6.14 5.88
N TYR A 140 -21.76 -6.25 6.12
CA TYR A 140 -20.85 -5.19 5.71
C TYR A 140 -20.75 -5.11 4.18
N VAL A 141 -20.56 -3.89 3.65
CA VAL A 141 -20.43 -3.58 2.22
C VAL A 141 -19.12 -2.82 1.95
N PRO A 142 -18.56 -2.87 0.72
CA PRO A 142 -17.45 -2.00 0.34
C PRO A 142 -17.85 -0.51 0.35
N TRP A 143 -16.86 0.39 0.30
CA TRP A 143 -17.10 1.82 0.45
C TRP A 143 -18.01 2.41 -0.65
N ASP A 144 -17.87 1.93 -1.88
CA ASP A 144 -18.62 2.36 -3.07
C ASP A 144 -20.08 1.89 -3.05
N ALA A 145 -20.41 0.95 -2.17
CA ALA A 145 -21.76 0.46 -1.93
C ALA A 145 -22.36 1.00 -0.62
N CYS A 146 -21.68 1.91 0.07
CA CYS A 146 -22.09 2.43 1.36
C CYS A 146 -22.76 3.82 1.24
N PRO A 147 -24.10 3.94 1.41
CA PRO A 147 -24.85 5.14 1.02
C PRO A 147 -24.52 6.42 1.80
N TRP A 148 -23.86 6.31 2.95
CA TRP A 148 -23.53 7.45 3.81
C TRP A 148 -22.07 7.92 3.64
N LEU A 149 -21.28 7.24 2.79
CA LEU A 149 -19.91 7.67 2.44
C LEU A 149 -19.85 8.57 1.19
N ASP A 150 -20.95 8.66 0.45
CA ASP A 150 -21.17 9.55 -0.70
C ASP A 150 -21.42 11.02 -0.29
#